data_AF-A7SRS0-F1
#
_entry.id   AF-A7SRS0-F1
#
_cell.length_a   1.000
_cell.length_b   1.000
_cell.length_c   1.000
_cell.angle_alpha   90.00
_cell.angle_beta   90.00
_cell.angle_gamma   90.00
#
_symmetry.space_group_name_H-M   'P 1'
#
loop_
_entity.id
_entity.type
_entity.pdbx_description
1 polymer ?
#
loop_
_entity_poly.entity_id
_entity_poly.type
_entity_poly.pdbx_seq_one_letter_code
_entity_poly.pdbx_strand_id
1 'polypeptide(L)'
;PLETMLHPIKTLLHPKKALLHPLETMLHPMKTLLHPLETMLHPIKTLLHLIKSMLHPIKTMLPPLETSPHPIKTMLHTIKTLIHTIKTSLHPIKTLLQPIKTLLHPIKNLFS
;
A
#
# COMPACT_ATOMS: atom_id res chain seq x y z
N PRO A 1 40.71 -33.51 16.86
CA PRO A 1 39.47 -33.79 17.64
C PRO A 1 38.44 -32.64 17.61
N LEU A 2 38.86 -31.39 17.88
CA LEU A 2 37.97 -30.22 17.81
C LEU A 2 37.66 -29.79 16.36
N GLU A 3 38.64 -29.86 15.46
CA GLU A 3 38.44 -29.55 14.03
C GLU A 3 37.45 -30.51 13.35
N THR A 4 37.53 -31.81 13.67
CA THR A 4 36.60 -32.84 13.19
C THR A 4 35.17 -32.65 13.70
N MET A 5 34.98 -32.03 14.87
CA MET A 5 33.66 -31.66 15.41
C MET A 5 33.13 -30.35 14.81
N LEU A 6 34.02 -29.40 14.52
CA LEU A 6 33.69 -28.12 13.90
C LEU A 6 33.31 -28.25 12.43
N HIS A 7 33.89 -29.22 11.72
CA HIS A 7 33.60 -29.43 10.30
C HIS A 7 32.12 -29.69 10.03
N PRO A 8 31.44 -30.69 10.63
CA PRO A 8 30.01 -30.93 10.41
C PRO A 8 29.13 -29.75 10.83
N ILE A 9 29.50 -29.00 11.87
CA ILE A 9 28.79 -27.78 12.29
C ILE A 9 28.92 -26.68 11.23
N LYS A 10 30.11 -26.47 10.66
CA LYS A 10 30.32 -25.54 9.54
C LYS A 10 29.53 -25.96 8.31
N THR A 11 29.50 -27.26 8.00
CA THR A 11 28.73 -27.81 6.87
C THR A 11 27.22 -27.64 7.06
N LEU A 12 26.71 -27.68 8.31
CA LEU A 12 25.30 -27.42 8.63
C LEU A 12 24.94 -25.93 8.59
N LEU A 13 25.87 -25.05 8.99
CA LEU A 13 25.67 -23.59 9.00
C LEU A 13 25.78 -22.96 7.60
N HIS A 14 26.57 -23.53 6.71
CA HIS A 14 26.78 -22.99 5.36
C HIS A 14 25.49 -22.88 4.52
N PRO A 15 24.64 -23.92 4.46
CA PRO A 15 23.35 -23.87 3.77
C PRO A 15 22.42 -22.81 4.37
N LYS A 16 22.37 -22.71 5.71
CA LYS A 16 21.54 -21.71 6.39
C LYS A 16 21.98 -20.28 6.07
N LYS A 17 23.29 -20.01 6.07
CA LYS A 17 23.84 -18.71 5.64
C LYS A 17 23.57 -18.42 4.16
N ALA A 18 23.68 -19.43 3.31
CA ALA A 18 23.38 -19.32 1.88
C ALA A 18 21.90 -19.00 1.60
N LEU A 19 20.97 -19.39 2.48
CA LEU A 19 19.54 -19.04 2.39
C LEU A 19 19.22 -17.66 2.98
N LEU A 20 19.92 -17.25 4.04
CA LEU A 20 19.70 -15.97 4.71
C LEU A 20 20.13 -14.77 3.85
N HIS A 21 21.26 -14.89 3.16
CA HIS A 21 21.82 -13.78 2.39
C HIS A 21 20.90 -13.34 1.22
N PRO A 22 20.32 -14.24 0.39
CA PRO A 22 19.32 -13.87 -0.61
C PRO A 22 18.08 -13.22 0.00
N LEU A 23 17.63 -13.72 1.15
CA LEU A 23 16.46 -13.20 1.86
C LEU A 23 16.66 -11.74 2.30
N GLU A 24 17.82 -11.45 2.87
CA GLU A 24 18.20 -10.09 3.29
C GLU A 24 18.27 -9.14 2.09
N THR A 25 18.84 -9.60 0.97
CA THR A 25 18.90 -8.82 -0.29
C THR A 25 17.52 -8.55 -0.91
N MET A 26 16.51 -9.41 -0.66
CA MET A 26 15.14 -9.18 -1.12
C MET A 26 14.32 -8.31 -0.17
N LEU A 27 14.56 -8.39 1.15
CA LEU A 27 13.84 -7.61 2.15
C LEU A 27 14.22 -6.13 2.14
N HIS A 28 15.48 -5.80 1.85
CA HIS A 28 15.92 -4.42 1.83
C HIS A 28 15.18 -3.53 0.79
N PRO A 29 15.05 -3.92 -0.49
CA PRO A 29 14.27 -3.17 -1.47
C PRO A 29 12.77 -3.20 -1.19
N MET A 30 12.23 -4.22 -0.51
CA MET A 30 10.82 -4.18 -0.07
C MET A 30 10.57 -3.03 0.92
N LYS A 31 11.47 -2.82 1.89
CA LYS A 31 11.33 -1.71 2.86
C LYS A 31 11.33 -0.35 2.18
N THR A 32 12.19 -0.14 1.18
CA THR A 32 12.27 1.13 0.45
C THR A 32 11.03 1.38 -0.42
N LEU A 33 10.36 0.33 -0.91
CA LEU A 33 9.11 0.44 -1.66
C LEU A 33 7.87 0.61 -0.77
N LEU A 34 7.88 0.06 0.46
CA LEU A 34 6.75 0.17 1.37
C LEU A 34 6.57 1.58 1.95
N HIS A 35 7.66 2.30 2.22
CA HIS A 35 7.57 3.62 2.84
C HIS A 35 6.84 4.65 1.95
N PRO A 36 7.14 4.81 0.65
CA PRO A 36 6.37 5.68 -0.23
C PRO A 36 4.91 5.26 -0.41
N LEU A 37 4.60 3.96 -0.30
CA LEU A 37 3.22 3.46 -0.34
C LEU A 37 2.41 4.00 0.84
N GLU A 38 2.97 3.97 2.04
CA GLU A 38 2.33 4.49 3.24
C GLU A 38 2.06 6.00 3.14
N THR A 39 3.05 6.77 2.67
CA THR A 39 2.92 8.22 2.50
C THR A 39 1.88 8.57 1.45
N MET A 40 1.76 7.81 0.36
CA MET A 40 0.72 8.00 -0.66
C MET A 40 -0.69 7.63 -0.19
N LEU A 41 -0.82 6.68 0.74
CA LEU A 41 -2.13 6.26 1.27
C LEU A 41 -2.73 7.28 2.25
N HIS A 42 -1.91 8.05 2.96
CA HIS A 42 -2.38 9.05 3.92
C HIS A 42 -3.29 10.13 3.29
N PRO A 43 -2.90 10.84 2.22
CA PRO A 43 -3.75 11.84 1.59
C PRO A 43 -5.04 11.23 1.01
N ILE A 44 -5.01 9.98 0.53
CA ILE A 44 -6.21 9.28 0.07
C ILE A 44 -7.22 9.09 1.21
N LYS A 45 -6.76 8.71 2.41
CA LYS A 45 -7.64 8.60 3.59
C LYS A 45 -8.28 9.95 3.94
N THR A 46 -7.52 11.04 3.87
CA THR A 46 -8.03 12.40 4.11
C THR A 46 -9.09 12.80 3.09
N LEU A 47 -8.88 12.53 1.80
CA LEU A 47 -9.86 12.81 0.74
C LEU A 47 -11.14 11.98 0.93
N LEU A 48 -11.03 10.72 1.32
CA LEU A 48 -12.20 9.87 1.63
C LEU A 48 -12.99 10.41 2.83
N HIS A 49 -12.31 10.89 3.86
CA HIS A 49 -12.95 11.53 5.00
C HIS A 49 -13.70 12.80 4.57
N LEU A 50 -13.08 13.65 3.75
CA LEU A 50 -13.70 14.85 3.22
C LEU A 50 -14.97 14.53 2.42
N ILE A 51 -14.92 13.52 1.53
CA ILE A 51 -16.11 13.06 0.79
C ILE A 51 -17.22 12.62 1.75
N LYS A 52 -16.90 11.84 2.79
CA LYS A 52 -17.88 11.41 3.79
C LYS A 52 -18.54 12.59 4.49
N SER A 53 -17.74 13.59 4.88
CA SER A 53 -18.23 14.82 5.52
C SER A 53 -19.11 15.66 4.60
N MET A 54 -18.82 15.70 3.29
CA MET A 54 -19.66 16.38 2.30
C MET A 54 -20.96 15.62 1.98
N LEU A 55 -20.97 14.29 2.06
CA LEU A 55 -22.19 13.51 1.84
C LEU A 55 -23.22 13.66 2.96
N HIS A 56 -22.80 13.97 4.19
CA HIS A 56 -23.72 14.17 5.31
C HIS A 56 -24.72 15.32 5.10
N PRO A 57 -24.29 16.56 4.78
CA PRO A 57 -25.23 17.66 4.56
C PRO A 57 -26.12 17.43 3.32
N ILE A 58 -25.63 16.73 2.28
CA ILE A 58 -26.48 16.38 1.13
C ILE A 58 -27.69 15.54 1.57
N LYS A 59 -27.47 14.54 2.45
CA LYS A 59 -28.55 13.69 2.97
C LYS A 59 -29.57 14.49 3.78
N THR A 60 -29.14 15.50 4.53
CA THR A 60 -30.03 16.35 5.35
C THR A 60 -30.70 17.46 4.54
N MET A 61 -30.17 17.83 3.37
CA MET A 61 -30.71 18.85 2.47
C MET A 61 -31.59 18.29 1.33
N LEU A 62 -31.78 16.98 1.27
CA LEU A 62 -32.73 16.34 0.35
C LEU A 62 -34.23 16.71 0.59
N PRO A 63 -34.70 17.09 1.81
CA PRO A 63 -36.10 17.46 2.02
C PRO A 63 -36.57 18.83 1.45
N PRO A 64 -35.75 19.90 1.32
CA PRO A 64 -36.14 21.12 0.59
C PRO A 64 -35.54 21.15 -0.83
N LEU A 65 -35.98 20.25 -1.72
CA LEU A 65 -35.44 20.17 -3.08
C LEU A 65 -35.95 21.27 -4.02
N GLU A 66 -36.99 22.02 -3.65
CA GLU A 66 -37.63 22.97 -4.56
C GLU A 66 -37.04 24.39 -4.55
N THR A 67 -36.25 24.79 -3.52
CA THR A 67 -35.85 26.20 -3.36
C THR A 67 -34.39 26.51 -3.68
N SER A 68 -33.47 25.54 -3.66
CA SER A 68 -32.07 25.79 -4.02
C SER A 68 -31.28 24.52 -4.41
N PRO A 69 -31.32 24.07 -5.68
CA PRO A 69 -30.56 22.91 -6.14
C PRO A 69 -29.06 23.22 -6.33
N HIS A 70 -28.68 24.50 -6.40
CA HIS A 70 -27.33 24.92 -6.77
C HIS A 70 -26.25 24.49 -5.76
N PRO A 71 -26.43 24.61 -4.43
CA PRO A 71 -25.46 24.15 -3.44
C PRO A 71 -25.21 22.64 -3.50
N ILE A 72 -26.27 21.83 -3.66
CA ILE A 72 -26.16 20.37 -3.79
C ILE A 72 -25.37 20.01 -5.05
N LYS A 73 -25.67 20.66 -6.19
CA LYS A 73 -24.95 20.44 -7.45
C LYS A 73 -23.47 20.77 -7.34
N THR A 74 -23.12 21.87 -6.69
CA THR A 74 -21.72 22.26 -6.44
C THR A 74 -21.03 21.22 -5.54
N MET A 75 -21.70 20.78 -4.48
CA MET A 75 -21.14 19.78 -3.56
C MET A 75 -20.88 18.43 -4.24
N LEU A 76 -21.82 17.98 -5.09
CA LEU A 76 -21.66 16.77 -5.91
C LEU A 76 -20.52 16.91 -6.93
N HIS A 77 -20.36 18.09 -7.54
CA HIS A 77 -19.24 18.36 -8.44
C HIS A 77 -17.90 18.25 -7.71
N THR A 78 -17.78 18.87 -6.53
CA THR A 78 -16.57 18.75 -5.70
C THR A 78 -16.28 17.31 -5.31
N ILE A 79 -17.29 16.53 -4.90
CA ILE A 79 -17.13 15.10 -4.60
C ILE A 79 -16.60 14.35 -5.84
N LYS A 80 -17.12 14.63 -7.04
CA LYS A 80 -16.65 14.01 -8.28
C LYS A 80 -15.17 14.33 -8.54
N THR A 81 -14.74 15.57 -8.31
CA THR A 81 -13.34 15.98 -8.44
C THR A 81 -12.45 15.27 -7.44
N LEU A 82 -12.85 15.18 -6.16
CA LEU A 82 -12.09 14.46 -5.13
C LEU A 82 -11.95 12.96 -5.47
N ILE A 83 -13.00 12.33 -5.98
CA ILE A 83 -12.95 10.93 -6.46
C ILE A 83 -11.96 10.79 -7.61
N HIS A 84 -11.92 11.74 -8.55
CA HIS A 84 -10.96 11.73 -9.64
C HIS A 84 -9.51 11.87 -9.12
N THR A 85 -9.28 12.75 -8.15
CA THR A 85 -7.98 12.88 -7.48
C THR A 85 -7.56 11.57 -6.80
N ILE A 86 -8.47 10.89 -6.08
CA ILE A 86 -8.17 9.58 -5.49
C ILE A 86 -7.79 8.56 -6.58
N LYS A 87 -8.54 8.50 -7.68
CA LYS A 87 -8.25 7.58 -8.79
C LYS A 87 -6.86 7.82 -9.40
N THR A 88 -6.48 9.07 -9.59
CA THR A 88 -5.16 9.43 -10.13
C THR A 88 -4.04 9.10 -9.14
N SER A 89 -4.22 9.37 -7.84
CA SER A 89 -3.26 8.98 -6.78
C SER A 89 -3.10 7.47 -6.61
N LEU A 90 -4.11 6.66 -6.97
CA LEU A 90 -4.01 5.20 -6.96
C LEU A 90 -3.15 4.63 -8.09
N HIS A 91 -2.88 5.38 -9.16
CA HIS A 91 -2.03 4.92 -10.27
C HIS A 91 -0.58 4.66 -9.84
N PRO A 92 0.16 5.61 -9.23
CA PRO A 92 1.54 5.36 -8.79
C PRO A 92 1.61 4.26 -7.72
N ILE A 93 0.60 4.14 -6.85
CA ILE A 93 0.46 3.04 -5.88
C ILE A 93 0.45 1.68 -6.59
N LYS A 94 -0.35 1.53 -7.65
CA LYS A 94 -0.39 0.28 -8.45
C LYS A 94 0.97 -0.02 -9.08
N THR A 95 1.65 0.99 -9.60
CA THR A 95 3.00 0.83 -10.16
C THR A 95 3.99 0.35 -9.11
N LEU A 96 3.95 0.90 -7.89
CA LEU A 96 4.85 0.52 -6.80
C LEU A 96 4.57 -0.89 -6.24
N LEU A 97 3.34 -1.36 -6.33
CA LEU A 97 2.97 -2.72 -5.91
C LEU A 97 3.51 -3.82 -6.82
N GLN A 98 3.79 -3.54 -8.10
CA GLN A 98 4.31 -4.55 -9.04
C GLN A 98 5.69 -5.09 -8.62
N PRO A 99 6.73 -4.27 -8.39
CA PRO A 99 8.02 -4.78 -7.95
C PRO A 99 7.94 -5.49 -6.59
N ILE A 100 7.05 -5.06 -5.68
CA ILE A 100 6.83 -5.76 -4.40
C ILE A 100 6.31 -7.18 -4.64
N LYS A 101 5.34 -7.37 -5.54
CA LYS A 101 4.83 -8.71 -5.89
C LYS A 101 5.93 -9.60 -6.47
N THR A 102 6.77 -9.04 -7.34
CA THR A 102 7.91 -9.76 -7.92
C THR A 102 8.91 -10.19 -6.85
N LEU A 103 9.22 -9.32 -5.88
CA LEU A 103 10.11 -9.63 -4.76
C LEU A 103 9.52 -10.69 -3.80
N LEU A 104 8.19 -10.70 -3.64
CA LEU A 104 7.52 -11.64 -2.74
C LEU A 104 7.43 -13.08 -3.32
N HIS A 105 7.38 -13.22 -4.66
CA HIS A 105 7.26 -14.51 -5.32
C HIS A 105 8.36 -15.54 -4.95
N PRO A 106 9.66 -15.22 -5.06
CA PRO A 106 10.73 -16.15 -4.67
C PRO A 106 10.75 -16.41 -3.16
N ILE A 107 10.39 -15.42 -2.33
CA ILE A 107 10.28 -15.59 -0.86
C ILE A 107 9.22 -16.65 -0.55
N LYS A 108 8.04 -16.57 -1.19
CA LYS A 108 6.96 -17.54 -0.99
C LYS A 108 7.40 -18.96 -1.35
N ASN A 109 8.11 -19.13 -2.46
CA ASN A 109 8.61 -20.45 -2.90
C ASN A 109 9.71 -21.02 -1.98
N LEU A 110 10.41 -20.19 -1.21
CA LEU A 110 11.43 -20.63 -0.25
C LEU A 110 10.84 -21.23 1.04
N PHE A 111 9.62 -20.83 1.39
CA PHE A 111 8.91 -21.27 2.60
C PHE A 111 7.70 -22.17 2.30
N SER A 112 7.50 -22.55 1.04
CA SER A 112 6.53 -23.56 0.60
C SER A 112 7.21 -24.92 0.53
#